data_AF-K1RNF5-F1
#
_entry.id   AF-K1RNF5-F1
#
_cell.length_a   1.000
_cell.length_b   1.000
_cell.length_c   1.000
_cell.angle_alpha   90.00
_cell.angle_beta   90.00
_cell.angle_gamma   90.00
#
_symmetry.space_group_name_H-M   'P 1'
#
loop_
_entity.id
_entity.type
_entity.pdbx_description
1 polymer ?
#
loop_
_entity_poly.entity_id
_entity_poly.type
_entity_poly.pdbx_seq_one_letter_code
_entity_poly.pdbx_strand_id
1 'polypeptide(L)'
;MDKSTGKPFKVKGKEITSTVKFVPDKADGKVEVTFTFDGSAIKKDTELVVFETLSCDNVEIAVHADLKDKGQTVTIVPPTPKTPKTSDNRNLGTWIGLGGVGLGAGIAALLLKLKMKKDEDE
;
A
#
# COMPACT_ATOMS: atom_id res chain seq x y z
N MET A 1 0.92 -1.30 -15.42
CA MET A 1 -0.49 -1.01 -15.08
C MET A 1 -0.85 -1.65 -13.76
N ASP A 2 -1.65 -1.00 -12.91
CA ASP A 2 -2.24 -1.63 -11.73
C ASP A 2 -3.46 -2.45 -12.16
N LYS A 3 -3.43 -3.76 -11.90
CA LYS A 3 -4.45 -4.70 -12.36
C LYS A 3 -5.82 -4.44 -11.75
N SER A 4 -5.86 -4.03 -10.48
CA SER A 4 -7.10 -3.82 -9.74
C SER A 4 -7.85 -2.58 -10.22
N THR A 5 -7.13 -1.55 -10.64
CA THR A 5 -7.72 -0.28 -11.07
C THR A 5 -7.79 -0.12 -12.58
N GLY A 6 -7.00 -0.91 -13.33
CA GLY A 6 -6.84 -0.75 -14.78
C GLY A 6 -6.13 0.55 -15.19
N LYS A 7 -5.48 1.24 -14.24
CA LYS A 7 -4.82 2.53 -14.48
C LYS A 7 -3.29 2.39 -14.44
N PRO A 8 -2.55 3.35 -15.02
CA PRO A 8 -1.11 3.41 -14.86
C PRO A 8 -0.70 3.46 -13.39
N PHE A 9 0.24 2.59 -13.00
CA PHE A 9 0.84 2.65 -11.68
C PHE A 9 1.85 3.79 -11.65
N LYS A 10 1.79 4.62 -10.61
CA LYS A 10 2.57 5.85 -10.51
C LYS A 10 3.43 5.87 -9.26
N VAL A 11 4.68 6.30 -9.42
CA VAL A 11 5.62 6.56 -8.32
C VAL A 11 5.95 8.05 -8.35
N LYS A 12 5.75 8.74 -7.21
CA LYS A 12 5.93 10.20 -7.10
C LYS A 12 5.16 10.98 -8.18
N GLY A 13 3.95 10.52 -8.51
CA GLY A 13 3.06 11.13 -9.51
C GLY A 13 3.40 10.84 -10.97
N LYS A 14 4.51 10.15 -11.27
CA LYS A 14 4.92 9.78 -12.63
C LYS A 14 4.59 8.33 -12.94
N GLU A 15 4.11 8.09 -14.15
CA GLU A 15 3.94 6.74 -14.67
C GLU A 15 5.28 6.05 -14.87
N ILE A 16 5.30 4.74 -14.65
CA ILE A 16 6.48 3.91 -14.88
C ILE A 16 6.45 3.41 -16.32
N THR A 17 7.41 3.87 -17.12
CA THR A 17 7.63 3.43 -18.50
C THR A 17 9.12 3.12 -18.71
N SER A 18 9.43 2.17 -19.58
CA SER A 18 10.80 1.89 -20.03
C SER A 18 10.80 1.71 -21.54
N THR A 19 11.87 2.13 -22.20
CA THR A 19 11.99 2.07 -23.66
C THR A 19 13.41 1.70 -24.03
N VAL A 20 13.54 0.67 -24.88
CA VAL A 20 14.81 0.19 -25.41
C VAL A 20 14.78 0.31 -26.93
N LYS A 21 15.79 0.96 -27.50
CA LYS A 21 16.03 0.95 -28.95
C LYS A 21 16.99 -0.18 -29.26
N PHE A 22 16.64 -1.00 -30.24
CA PHE A 22 17.45 -2.12 -30.68
C PHE A 22 17.33 -2.31 -32.19
N VAL A 23 18.25 -3.08 -32.76
CA VAL A 23 18.19 -3.56 -34.14
C VAL A 23 18.11 -5.08 -34.07
N PRO A 24 17.10 -5.74 -34.67
CA PRO A 24 17.00 -7.19 -34.63
C PRO A 24 18.08 -7.83 -35.51
N ASP A 25 18.85 -8.77 -34.96
CA ASP A 25 19.86 -9.54 -35.72
C ASP A 25 19.24 -10.67 -36.56
N LYS A 26 18.04 -11.14 -36.16
CA LYS A 26 17.31 -12.28 -36.75
C LYS A 26 15.81 -12.02 -36.71
N ALA A 27 15.05 -12.77 -37.52
CA ALA A 27 13.59 -12.71 -37.55
C ALA A 27 12.96 -13.07 -36.18
N ASP A 28 13.51 -14.08 -35.51
CA ASP A 28 13.11 -14.48 -34.16
C ASP A 28 14.19 -14.10 -33.14
N GLY A 29 13.78 -13.45 -32.05
CA GLY A 29 14.69 -12.97 -31.03
C GLY A 29 13.99 -12.57 -29.74
N LYS A 30 14.79 -12.11 -28.78
CA LYS A 30 14.32 -11.57 -27.50
C LYS A 30 15.12 -10.32 -27.18
N VAL A 31 14.44 -9.35 -26.58
CA VAL A 31 15.04 -8.12 -26.06
C VAL A 31 14.61 -7.97 -24.62
N GLU A 32 15.55 -7.67 -23.74
CA GLU A 32 15.25 -7.41 -22.33
C GLU A 32 14.93 -5.92 -22.14
N VAL A 33 13.79 -5.64 -21.50
CA VAL A 33 13.37 -4.28 -21.13
C VAL A 33 13.28 -4.21 -19.61
N THR A 34 14.23 -3.50 -19.00
CA THR A 34 14.29 -3.39 -17.54
C THR A 34 13.42 -2.24 -17.05
N PHE A 35 12.60 -2.50 -16.03
CA PHE A 35 11.88 -1.47 -15.27
C PHE A 35 12.57 -1.25 -13.93
N THR A 36 12.77 0.00 -13.53
CA THR A 36 13.35 0.35 -12.22
C THR A 36 12.56 1.49 -11.59
N PHE A 37 12.06 1.27 -10.38
CA PHE A 37 11.31 2.26 -9.63
C PHE A 37 11.40 2.01 -8.11
N ASP A 38 11.04 3.01 -7.32
CA ASP A 38 10.99 2.90 -5.86
C ASP A 38 9.78 2.07 -5.41
N GLY A 39 10.02 0.81 -5.09
CA GLY A 39 9.02 -0.14 -4.59
C GLY A 39 8.38 0.27 -3.27
N SER A 40 8.96 1.23 -2.53
CA SER A 40 8.39 1.73 -1.26
C SER A 40 7.04 2.41 -1.45
N ALA A 41 6.69 2.79 -2.68
CA ALA A 41 5.36 3.29 -3.04
C ALA A 41 4.25 2.24 -2.88
N ILE A 42 4.60 0.95 -2.90
CA ILE A 42 3.66 -0.17 -2.77
C ILE A 42 3.44 -0.47 -1.28
N LYS A 43 2.24 -0.14 -0.78
CA LYS A 43 1.89 -0.26 0.65
C LYS A 43 1.07 -1.51 1.00
N LYS A 44 0.59 -2.22 -0.02
CA LYS A 44 -0.21 -3.45 0.08
C LYS A 44 0.12 -4.36 -1.10
N ASP A 45 -0.30 -5.61 -0.99
CA ASP A 45 -0.23 -6.57 -2.11
C ASP A 45 -0.83 -5.93 -3.37
N THR A 46 0.00 -5.83 -4.39
CA THR A 46 -0.34 -5.13 -5.63
C THR A 46 0.07 -6.00 -6.82
N GLU A 47 -0.90 -6.31 -7.68
CA GLU A 47 -0.66 -6.94 -8.97
C GLU A 47 -0.40 -5.86 -10.02
N LEU A 48 0.77 -5.92 -10.65
CA LEU A 48 1.14 -5.06 -11.77
C LEU A 48 1.22 -5.89 -13.05
N VAL A 49 0.67 -5.35 -14.13
CA VAL A 49 0.72 -5.95 -15.47
C VAL A 49 1.55 -5.06 -16.39
N VAL A 50 2.48 -5.67 -17.13
CA VAL A 50 3.29 -4.99 -18.14
C VAL A 50 2.53 -4.94 -19.45
N PHE A 51 2.55 -3.80 -20.13
CA PHE A 51 2.09 -3.64 -21.51
C PHE A 51 3.29 -3.29 -22.38
N GLU A 52 3.28 -3.77 -23.61
CA GLU A 52 4.37 -3.61 -24.55
C GLU A 52 3.86 -3.10 -25.89
N THR A 53 4.64 -2.20 -26.49
CA THR A 53 4.41 -1.65 -27.82
C THR A 53 5.74 -1.68 -28.56
N LEU A 54 5.73 -2.28 -29.75
CA LEU A 54 6.86 -2.28 -30.66
C LEU A 54 6.58 -1.33 -31.82
N SER A 55 7.51 -0.43 -32.08
CA SER A 55 7.44 0.52 -33.19
C SER A 55 8.71 0.49 -34.04
N CYS A 56 8.53 0.71 -35.33
CA CYS A 56 9.60 0.89 -36.31
C CYS A 56 9.32 2.16 -37.10
N ASP A 57 10.28 3.07 -37.22
CA ASP A 57 10.12 4.35 -37.93
C ASP A 57 8.89 5.17 -37.51
N ASN A 58 8.60 5.18 -36.20
CA ASN A 58 7.42 5.81 -35.57
C ASN A 58 6.07 5.20 -35.97
N VAL A 59 6.07 4.04 -36.63
CA VAL A 59 4.88 3.24 -36.92
C VAL A 59 4.79 2.11 -35.91
N GLU A 60 3.65 1.99 -35.24
CA GLU A 60 3.34 0.85 -34.38
C GLU A 60 3.16 -0.41 -35.23
N ILE A 61 3.90 -1.47 -34.90
CA ILE A 61 3.87 -2.73 -35.66
C ILE A 61 3.38 -3.92 -34.83
N ALA A 62 3.45 -3.83 -33.50
CA ALA A 62 2.88 -4.83 -32.61
C ALA A 62 2.56 -4.23 -31.23
N VAL A 63 1.49 -4.72 -30.61
CA VAL A 63 1.10 -4.35 -29.25
C VAL A 63 0.68 -5.60 -28.51
N HIS A 64 1.12 -5.71 -27.26
CA HIS A 64 0.57 -6.63 -26.29
C HIS A 64 0.13 -5.85 -25.06
N ALA A 65 -1.18 -5.64 -24.91
CA ALA A 65 -1.77 -4.82 -23.87
C ALA A 65 -3.01 -5.49 -23.26
N ASP A 66 -2.83 -6.65 -22.63
CA ASP A 66 -3.89 -7.39 -21.97
C ASP A 66 -3.75 -7.34 -20.44
N LEU A 67 -4.69 -6.65 -19.77
CA LEU A 67 -4.73 -6.54 -18.30
C LEU A 67 -4.95 -7.89 -17.60
N LYS A 68 -5.46 -8.90 -18.31
CA LYS A 68 -5.76 -10.23 -17.78
C LYS A 68 -4.63 -11.23 -18.02
N ASP A 69 -3.55 -10.84 -18.70
CA ASP A 69 -2.43 -11.72 -19.00
C ASP A 69 -1.67 -12.10 -17.73
N LYS A 70 -1.84 -13.36 -17.30
CA LYS A 70 -1.15 -13.91 -16.13
C LYS A 70 0.35 -14.07 -16.36
N GLY A 71 0.80 -14.27 -17.60
CA GLY A 71 2.21 -14.38 -17.95
C GLY A 71 2.96 -13.05 -17.85
N GLN A 72 2.24 -11.93 -17.93
CA GLN A 72 2.78 -10.56 -17.80
C GLN A 72 2.34 -9.86 -16.51
N THR A 73 1.74 -10.60 -15.56
CA THR A 73 1.39 -10.09 -14.23
C THR A 73 2.45 -10.47 -13.21
N VAL A 74 2.89 -9.50 -12.41
CA VAL A 74 3.70 -9.72 -11.21
C VAL A 74 2.96 -9.25 -9.96
N THR A 75 3.05 -10.02 -8.86
CA THR A 75 2.52 -9.63 -7.56
C THR A 75 3.64 -9.14 -6.67
N ILE A 76 3.54 -7.90 -6.20
CA ILE A 76 4.49 -7.31 -5.26
C ILE A 76 3.84 -7.30 -3.88
N VAL A 77 4.42 -8.08 -2.97
CA VAL A 77 4.02 -8.16 -1.56
C VAL A 77 4.99 -7.31 -0.75
N PRO A 78 4.53 -6.23 -0.08
CA PRO A 78 5.41 -5.44 0.78
C PRO A 78 5.91 -6.29 1.96
N PRO A 79 7.12 -6.02 2.47
CA PRO A 79 7.66 -6.76 3.60
C PRO A 79 6.75 -6.58 4.83
N THR A 80 6.49 -7.68 5.53
CA THR A 80 5.79 -7.61 6.81
C THR A 80 6.68 -6.91 7.84
N PRO A 81 6.14 -5.95 8.62
CA PRO A 81 6.88 -5.40 9.75
C PRO A 81 7.26 -6.56 10.66
N LYS A 82 8.55 -6.70 10.98
CA LYS A 82 8.97 -7.58 12.07
C LYS A 82 8.35 -7.01 13.34
N THR A 83 7.30 -7.63 13.86
CA THR A 83 6.84 -7.35 15.21
C THR A 83 8.03 -7.63 16.14
N PRO A 84 8.49 -6.66 16.96
CA PRO A 84 9.48 -6.98 17.97
C PRO A 84 8.90 -8.10 18.84
N LYS A 85 9.62 -9.21 18.98
CA LYS A 85 9.34 -10.18 20.04
C LYS A 85 9.83 -9.55 21.34
N THR A 86 9.04 -8.68 21.95
CA THR A 86 9.19 -8.41 23.38
C THR A 86 8.76 -9.69 24.08
N SER A 87 9.72 -10.54 24.42
CA SER A 87 9.56 -11.65 25.36
C SER A 87 9.35 -11.09 26.77
N ASP A 88 8.35 -10.24 26.94
CA ASP A 88 7.87 -9.78 28.23
C ASP A 88 6.51 -10.41 28.43
N ASN A 89 6.49 -11.48 29.23
CA ASN A 89 5.28 -12.10 29.74
C ASN A 89 4.61 -11.16 30.77
N ARG A 90 4.21 -9.97 30.33
CA ARG A 90 3.31 -9.09 31.09
C ARG A 90 1.94 -9.24 30.47
N ASN A 91 1.13 -10.06 31.13
CA ASN A 91 -0.30 -10.24 30.95
C ASN A 91 -0.99 -8.94 30.46
N LEU A 92 -1.19 -8.81 29.14
CA LEU A 92 -1.86 -7.66 28.53
C LEU A 92 -3.38 -7.66 28.82
N GLY A 93 -3.89 -8.68 29.53
CA GLY A 93 -5.24 -8.68 30.10
C GLY A 93 -5.41 -7.75 31.30
N THR A 94 -4.32 -7.25 31.91
CA THR A 94 -4.42 -6.44 33.13
C THR A 94 -4.57 -4.93 32.86
N TRP A 95 -4.13 -4.42 31.70
CA TRP A 95 -4.11 -2.96 31.43
C TRP A 95 -5.38 -2.40 30.77
N ILE A 96 -6.19 -3.23 30.10
CA ILE A 96 -7.56 -2.83 29.73
C ILE A 96 -8.43 -2.64 30.99
N GLY A 97 -8.04 -3.25 32.13
CA GLY A 97 -8.63 -3.02 33.45
C GLY A 97 -8.16 -1.77 34.21
N LEU A 98 -7.06 -1.11 33.80
CA LEU A 98 -6.53 0.08 34.48
C LEU A 98 -6.61 1.37 33.64
N GLY A 99 -6.91 1.29 32.34
CA GLY A 99 -7.32 2.43 31.52
C GLY A 99 -8.77 2.88 31.73
N GLY A 100 -9.54 2.18 32.57
CA GLY A 100 -10.97 2.44 32.85
C GLY A 100 -11.28 3.02 34.23
N VAL A 101 -10.29 3.25 35.10
CA VAL A 101 -10.53 3.74 36.48
C VAL A 101 -10.24 5.24 36.64
N GLY A 102 -9.45 5.85 35.74
CA GLY A 102 -9.06 7.27 35.86
C GLY A 102 -10.10 8.30 35.40
N LEU A 103 -10.97 7.97 34.44
CA LEU A 103 -11.95 8.94 33.91
C LEU A 103 -13.32 8.89 34.60
N GLY A 104 -13.71 7.75 35.18
CA GLY A 104 -15.01 7.59 35.85
C GLY A 104 -15.10 8.32 37.20
N ALA A 105 -14.02 8.31 37.99
CA ALA A 105 -14.00 8.97 39.30
C ALA A 105 -14.07 10.50 39.19
N GLY A 106 -13.43 11.08 38.17
CA GLY A 106 -13.45 12.53 37.92
C GLY A 106 -14.84 13.05 37.54
N ILE A 107 -15.56 12.33 36.67
CA ILE A 107 -16.91 12.74 36.23
C ILE A 107 -17.93 12.60 37.38
N ALA A 108 -17.85 11.53 38.18
CA ALA A 108 -18.74 11.34 39.34
C ALA A 108 -18.53 12.41 40.43
N ALA A 109 -17.27 12.76 40.73
CA ALA A 109 -16.96 13.82 41.69
C ALA A 109 -17.43 15.21 41.20
N LEU A 110 -17.34 15.48 39.91
CA LEU A 110 -17.80 16.75 39.33
C LEU A 110 -19.34 16.88 39.38
N LEU A 111 -20.07 15.80 39.12
CA LEU A 111 -21.54 15.77 39.17
C LEU A 111 -22.08 15.88 40.61
N LEU A 112 -21.40 15.30 41.61
CA LEU A 112 -21.75 15.45 43.02
C LEU A 112 -21.56 16.91 43.51
N LYS A 113 -20.47 17.57 43.10
CA LYS A 113 -20.25 18.99 43.44
C LYS A 113 -21.27 19.93 42.81
N LEU A 114 -21.73 19.64 41.59
CA LEU A 114 -22.77 20.43 40.93
C LEU A 114 -24.15 20.26 41.58
N LYS A 115 -24.43 19.10 42.18
CA LYS A 115 -25.69 18.83 42.87
C LYS A 115 -25.74 19.51 44.25
N MET A 116 -24.66 19.42 45.04
CA MET A 116 -24.59 20.11 46.35
C MET A 116 -24.70 21.63 46.24
N LYS A 117 -24.16 22.24 45.16
CA LYS A 117 -24.25 23.69 44.96
C LYS A 117 -25.65 24.17 44.60
N LYS A 118 -26.50 23.29 44.04
CA LYS A 118 -27.89 23.61 43.71
C LYS A 118 -28.80 23.54 44.94
N ASP A 119 -28.47 22.68 45.90
CA ASP A 119 -29.22 22.52 47.15
C ASP A 119 -28.89 23.60 48.20
N GLU A 120 -27.81 24.38 48.01
CA GLU A 120 -27.45 25.53 48.86
C GLU A 120 -28.09 26.87 48.41
N ASP A 121 -28.60 26.93 47.18
CA ASP A 121 -29.17 28.14 46.55
C ASP A 121 -30.72 28.11 46.46
N GLU A 122 -31.41 27.18 47.15
CA GLU A 122 -32.88 27.08 47.30
C GLU A 122 -33.30 27.32 48.77
#